data_AF-A0AAD5C0U5-F1
#
_entry.id   AF-A0AAD5C0U5-F1
#
_cell.length_a   1.000
_cell.length_b   1.000
_cell.length_c   1.000
_cell.angle_alpha   90.00
_cell.angle_beta   90.00
_cell.angle_gamma   90.00
#
_symmetry.space_group_name_H-M   'P 1'
#
loop_
_entity.id
_entity.type
_entity.pdbx_description
1 polymer ?
#
loop_
_entity_poly.entity_id
_entity_poly.type
_entity_poly.pdbx_seq_one_letter_code
_entity_poly.pdbx_strand_id
1 'polypeptide(L)'
;MAGVWSLLRRFYLTAYNWIVFAGWFQVLFLTLKTLKDSGYEHVYSSVEKPLLLAQSAAFLEILHGILGLVRSPISATLPQISSRLYVVWGILYSFPEVQKHPLISSLVISWSITEIVRYSFFGTKEAFGSAPYWLLWLRYSTFLVLYPTGISSEIGMIYNALPFMKESGLYSVRMPNKWNFSFDYFYLAIVVLAIYVPGIPHLYGYMLGQRKKVLTKTKNA
;
A
#
# COMPACT_ATOMS: atom_id res chain seq x y z
N MET A 1 0.45 -27.83 25.05
CA MET A 1 -0.53 -26.87 24.47
C MET A 1 0.12 -25.70 23.72
N ALA A 2 1.18 -25.06 24.22
CA ALA A 2 1.83 -23.92 23.53
C ALA A 2 2.35 -24.21 22.11
N GLY A 3 2.80 -25.44 21.83
CA GLY A 3 3.29 -25.83 20.51
C GLY A 3 2.22 -25.86 19.41
N VAL A 4 0.99 -26.31 19.74
CA VAL A 4 -0.13 -26.40 18.78
C VAL A 4 -0.59 -25.01 18.37
N TRP A 5 -0.73 -24.09 19.33
CA TRP A 5 -1.07 -22.69 19.06
C TRP A 5 -0.03 -21.99 18.19
N SER A 6 1.25 -22.26 18.43
CA SER A 6 2.34 -21.72 17.60
C SER A 6 2.30 -22.27 16.17
N LEU A 7 1.96 -23.54 15.99
CA LEU A 7 1.93 -24.21 14.70
C LEU A 7 0.71 -23.76 13.87
N LEU A 8 -0.46 -23.65 14.51
CA LEU A 8 -1.68 -23.08 13.91
C LEU A 8 -1.48 -21.63 13.47
N ARG A 9 -0.86 -20.80 14.31
CA ARG A 9 -0.52 -19.40 13.96
C ARG A 9 0.39 -19.35 12.74
N ARG A 10 1.45 -20.17 12.72
CA ARG A 10 2.43 -20.20 11.63
C ARG A 10 1.80 -20.68 10.32
N PHE A 11 0.94 -21.69 10.38
CA PHE A 11 0.18 -22.18 9.23
C PHE A 11 -0.78 -21.11 8.69
N TYR A 12 -1.57 -20.49 9.58
CA TYR A 12 -2.48 -19.40 9.22
C TYR A 12 -1.76 -18.23 8.56
N LEU A 13 -0.65 -17.74 9.16
CA LEU A 13 0.13 -16.65 8.59
C LEU A 13 0.77 -17.03 7.25
N THR A 14 1.23 -18.27 7.11
CA THR A 14 1.76 -18.77 5.83
C THR A 14 0.68 -18.75 4.76
N ALA A 15 -0.49 -19.33 5.04
CA ALA A 15 -1.62 -19.36 4.10
C ALA A 15 -2.07 -17.94 3.73
N TYR A 16 -2.22 -17.06 4.73
CA TYR A 16 -2.58 -15.66 4.52
C TYR A 16 -1.58 -14.95 3.58
N ASN A 17 -0.28 -15.04 3.86
CA ASN A 17 0.75 -14.39 3.03
C ASN A 17 0.71 -14.91 1.58
N TRP A 18 0.50 -16.21 1.36
CA TRP A 18 0.43 -16.78 0.01
C TRP A 18 -0.87 -16.42 -0.73
N ILE A 19 -2.00 -16.33 -0.04
CA ILE A 19 -3.27 -15.90 -0.62
C ILE A 19 -3.16 -14.43 -1.07
N VAL A 20 -2.62 -13.56 -0.21
CA VAL A 20 -2.48 -12.15 -0.54
C VAL A 20 -1.41 -11.94 -1.62
N PHE A 21 -0.33 -12.73 -1.61
CA PHE A 21 0.62 -12.80 -2.73
C PHE A 21 -0.06 -13.11 -4.06
N ALA A 22 -0.92 -14.14 -4.10
CA ALA A 22 -1.65 -14.50 -5.31
C ALA A 22 -2.60 -13.39 -5.76
N GLY A 23 -3.25 -12.70 -4.81
CA GLY A 23 -4.09 -11.53 -5.09
C GLY A 23 -3.31 -10.40 -5.76
N TRP A 24 -2.15 -10.00 -5.22
CA TRP A 24 -1.32 -8.96 -5.84
C TRP A 24 -0.70 -9.41 -7.17
N PHE A 25 -0.37 -10.69 -7.32
CA PHE A 25 0.08 -11.23 -8.59
C PHE A 25 -1.02 -11.15 -9.65
N GLN A 26 -2.26 -11.46 -9.28
CA GLN A 26 -3.43 -11.31 -10.17
C GLN A 26 -3.64 -9.85 -10.57
N VAL A 27 -3.53 -8.89 -9.63
CA VAL A 27 -3.62 -7.45 -9.93
C VAL A 27 -2.55 -7.03 -10.94
N LEU A 28 -1.30 -7.46 -10.75
CA LEU A 28 -0.20 -7.15 -11.67
C LEU A 28 -0.44 -7.75 -13.05
N PHE A 29 -0.84 -9.03 -13.11
CA PHE A 29 -1.10 -9.73 -14.36
C PHE A 29 -2.20 -9.05 -15.17
N LEU A 30 -3.32 -8.71 -14.52
CA LEU A 30 -4.42 -8.00 -15.16
C LEU A 30 -4.00 -6.60 -15.63
N THR A 31 -3.23 -5.88 -14.82
CA THR A 31 -2.72 -4.56 -15.20
C THR A 31 -1.86 -4.63 -16.46
N LEU A 32 -0.89 -5.55 -16.51
CA LEU A 32 0.01 -5.71 -17.66
C LEU A 32 -0.74 -6.19 -18.90
N LYS A 33 -1.70 -7.10 -18.75
CA LYS A 33 -2.54 -7.59 -19.83
C LYS A 33 -3.38 -6.44 -20.42
N THR A 34 -4.11 -5.72 -19.58
CA THR A 34 -4.97 -4.62 -20.05
C THR A 34 -4.16 -3.47 -20.64
N LEU A 35 -2.98 -3.16 -20.07
CA LEU A 35 -2.10 -2.14 -20.61
C LEU A 35 -1.61 -2.48 -22.03
N LYS A 36 -1.36 -3.76 -22.31
CA LYS A 36 -0.95 -4.25 -23.63
C LYS A 36 -2.12 -4.30 -24.62
N ASP A 37 -3.29 -4.76 -24.18
CA ASP A 37 -4.41 -5.07 -25.08
C ASP A 37 -5.34 -3.86 -25.33
N SER A 38 -5.52 -2.99 -24.34
CA SER A 38 -6.54 -1.92 -24.36
C SER A 38 -6.01 -0.55 -23.94
N GLY A 39 -4.76 -0.46 -23.49
CA GLY A 39 -4.14 0.80 -23.05
C GLY A 39 -4.43 1.18 -21.60
N TYR A 40 -3.88 2.31 -21.16
CA TYR A 40 -3.87 2.72 -19.75
C TYR A 40 -5.26 3.09 -19.19
N GLU A 41 -6.18 3.54 -20.04
CA GLU A 41 -7.50 4.03 -19.62
C GLU A 41 -8.41 2.94 -19.04
N HIS A 42 -8.21 1.69 -19.46
CA HIS A 42 -9.01 0.53 -19.02
C HIS A 42 -8.35 -0.26 -17.89
N VAL A 43 -7.15 0.15 -17.44
CA VAL A 43 -6.41 -0.57 -16.40
C VAL A 43 -7.22 -0.61 -15.12
N TYR A 44 -7.74 0.53 -14.66
CA TYR A 44 -8.46 0.60 -13.39
C TYR A 44 -9.72 -0.28 -13.39
N SER A 45 -10.55 -0.23 -14.44
CA SER A 45 -11.79 -1.02 -14.51
C SER A 45 -11.54 -2.53 -14.48
N SER A 46 -10.38 -2.98 -14.97
CA SER A 46 -9.98 -4.39 -14.95
C SER A 46 -9.48 -4.84 -13.58
N VAL A 47 -8.86 -3.93 -12.81
CA VAL A 47 -8.18 -4.26 -11.56
C VAL A 47 -8.86 -3.75 -10.31
N GLU A 48 -9.93 -2.97 -10.42
CA GLU A 48 -10.65 -2.36 -9.30
C GLU A 48 -11.01 -3.39 -8.21
N LYS A 49 -11.75 -4.43 -8.56
CA LYS A 49 -12.17 -5.48 -7.61
C LYS A 49 -10.99 -6.17 -6.93
N PRO A 50 -10.00 -6.75 -7.66
CA PRO A 50 -8.88 -7.40 -7.01
C PRO A 50 -7.99 -6.42 -6.23
N LEU A 51 -7.85 -5.16 -6.67
CA LEU A 51 -7.11 -4.12 -5.94
C LEU A 51 -7.80 -3.76 -4.62
N LEU A 52 -9.11 -3.55 -4.62
CA LEU A 52 -9.89 -3.25 -3.41
C LEU A 52 -9.79 -4.39 -2.40
N LEU A 53 -9.90 -5.65 -2.85
CA LEU A 53 -9.77 -6.82 -1.99
C LEU A 53 -8.36 -6.96 -1.42
N ALA A 54 -7.32 -6.84 -2.26
CA ALA A 54 -5.94 -6.94 -1.83
C ALA A 54 -5.55 -5.82 -0.85
N GLN A 55 -6.02 -4.60 -1.09
CA GLN A 55 -5.75 -3.47 -0.21
C GLN A 55 -6.52 -3.57 1.10
N SER A 56 -7.78 -4.05 1.07
CA SER A 56 -8.57 -4.26 2.29
C SER A 56 -8.02 -5.40 3.14
N ALA A 57 -7.41 -6.41 2.52
CA ALA A 57 -6.71 -7.47 3.24
C ALA A 57 -5.57 -6.93 4.11
N ALA A 58 -4.94 -5.81 3.75
CA ALA A 58 -3.90 -5.17 4.57
C ALA A 58 -4.43 -4.68 5.93
N PHE A 59 -5.74 -4.45 6.09
CA PHE A 59 -6.32 -4.13 7.38
C PHE A 59 -6.19 -5.29 8.38
N LEU A 60 -6.25 -6.54 7.88
CA LEU A 60 -6.04 -7.72 8.72
C LEU A 60 -4.61 -7.73 9.30
N GLU A 61 -3.62 -7.14 8.64
CA GLU A 61 -2.25 -7.04 9.17
C GLU A 61 -2.17 -6.13 10.39
N ILE A 62 -2.95 -5.04 10.39
CA ILE A 62 -3.06 -4.15 11.56
C ILE A 62 -3.65 -4.96 12.71
N LEU A 63 -4.71 -5.73 12.45
CA LEU A 63 -5.31 -6.60 13.46
C LEU A 63 -4.33 -7.65 13.95
N HIS A 64 -3.53 -8.28 13.07
CA HIS A 64 -2.49 -9.23 13.48
C HIS A 64 -1.42 -8.56 14.35
N GLY A 65 -1.07 -7.31 14.08
CA GLY A 65 -0.17 -6.52 14.93
C GLY A 65 -0.77 -6.21 16.31
N ILE A 66 -2.02 -5.75 16.36
CA ILE A 66 -2.74 -5.42 17.60
C ILE A 66 -2.95 -6.66 18.47
N LEU A 67 -3.34 -7.79 17.87
CA LEU A 67 -3.55 -9.06 18.56
C LEU A 67 -2.23 -9.74 18.97
N GLY A 68 -1.07 -9.14 18.67
CA GLY A 68 0.25 -9.71 18.98
C GLY A 68 0.60 -10.96 18.15
N LEU A 69 -0.15 -11.25 17.10
CA LEU A 69 0.12 -12.34 16.16
C LEU A 69 1.36 -12.08 15.31
N VAL A 70 1.81 -10.84 15.17
CA VAL A 70 3.09 -10.48 14.53
C VAL A 70 3.76 -9.36 15.33
N ARG A 71 5.08 -9.43 15.52
CA ARG A 71 5.86 -8.32 16.08
C ARG A 71 6.02 -7.25 15.01
N SER A 72 5.01 -6.40 14.86
CA SER A 72 5.06 -5.25 13.95
C SER A 72 5.01 -3.94 14.75
N PRO A 73 5.85 -2.94 14.45
CA PRO A 73 5.71 -1.61 15.03
C PRO A 73 4.46 -0.93 14.47
N ILE A 74 3.35 -1.06 15.22
CA ILE A 74 2.01 -0.59 14.83
C ILE A 74 2.02 0.89 14.44
N SER A 75 2.83 1.71 15.10
CA SER A 75 2.99 3.15 14.84
C SER A 75 3.53 3.47 13.45
N ALA A 76 4.29 2.56 12.84
CA ALA A 76 4.82 2.73 11.48
C ALA A 76 3.90 2.11 10.42
N THR A 77 3.23 0.99 10.73
CA THR A 77 2.33 0.31 9.78
C THR A 77 1.00 1.01 9.60
N LEU A 78 0.48 1.65 10.65
CA LEU A 78 -0.81 2.36 10.58
C LEU A 78 -0.79 3.48 9.52
N PRO A 79 0.11 4.49 9.57
CA PRO A 79 0.14 5.54 8.56
C PRO A 79 0.36 5.00 7.13
N GLN A 80 1.16 3.94 6.99
CA GLN A 80 1.48 3.36 5.70
C GLN A 80 0.29 2.61 5.05
N ILE A 81 -0.54 1.93 5.84
CA ILE A 81 -1.73 1.25 5.33
C ILE A 81 -2.88 2.24 5.16
N SER A 82 -3.06 3.16 6.12
CA SER A 82 -4.10 4.20 6.05
C SER A 82 -3.94 5.12 4.85
N SER A 83 -2.71 5.53 4.50
CA SER A 83 -2.45 6.35 3.30
C SER A 83 -2.87 5.63 2.02
N ARG A 84 -2.55 4.34 1.87
CA ARG A 84 -2.94 3.57 0.69
C ARG A 84 -4.45 3.30 0.64
N LEU A 85 -5.08 3.01 1.78
CA LEU A 85 -6.53 2.89 1.86
C LEU A 85 -7.22 4.19 1.48
N TYR A 86 -6.68 5.34 1.88
CA TYR A 86 -7.19 6.65 1.48
C TYR A 86 -7.11 6.84 -0.04
N VAL A 87 -5.99 6.46 -0.69
CA VAL A 87 -5.87 6.56 -2.15
C VAL A 87 -6.85 5.63 -2.86
N VAL A 88 -7.04 4.39 -2.41
CA VAL A 88 -7.94 3.43 -3.07
C VAL A 88 -9.42 3.78 -2.83
N TRP A 89 -9.82 3.93 -1.57
CA TRP A 89 -11.23 4.11 -1.22
C TRP A 89 -11.67 5.56 -1.25
N GLY A 90 -10.81 6.49 -0.84
CA GLY A 90 -11.13 7.92 -0.75
C GLY A 90 -10.93 8.68 -2.06
N ILE A 91 -9.99 8.27 -2.90
CA ILE A 91 -9.70 8.94 -4.17
C ILE A 91 -10.22 8.13 -5.35
N LEU A 92 -9.67 6.93 -5.56
CA LEU A 92 -9.96 6.12 -6.75
C LEU A 92 -11.42 5.66 -6.83
N TYR A 93 -11.99 5.19 -5.72
CA TYR A 93 -13.39 4.78 -5.67
C TYR A 93 -14.36 5.96 -5.68
N SER A 94 -14.00 7.09 -5.06
CA SER A 94 -14.88 8.27 -4.96
C SER A 94 -14.89 9.16 -6.21
N PHE A 95 -13.81 9.19 -7.00
CA PHE A 95 -13.66 10.04 -8.18
C PHE A 95 -13.34 9.22 -9.44
N PRO A 96 -14.37 8.73 -10.15
CA PRO A 96 -14.22 7.99 -11.39
C PRO A 96 -13.42 8.73 -12.48
N GLU A 97 -13.41 10.06 -12.45
CA GLU A 97 -12.74 10.92 -13.42
C GLU A 97 -11.22 10.72 -13.41
N VAL A 98 -10.64 10.42 -12.25
CA VAL A 98 -9.20 10.24 -12.10
C VAL A 98 -8.76 8.83 -12.52
N GLN A 99 -9.70 7.89 -12.68
CA GLN A 99 -9.46 6.48 -12.98
C GLN A 99 -8.82 6.21 -14.36
N LYS A 100 -8.88 7.20 -15.27
CA LYS A 100 -8.31 7.10 -16.62
C LYS A 100 -6.89 7.63 -16.73
N HIS A 101 -6.34 8.17 -15.63
CA HIS A 101 -5.03 8.80 -15.65
C HIS A 101 -3.90 7.76 -15.74
N PRO A 102 -2.87 7.96 -16.57
CA PRO A 102 -1.76 6.99 -16.73
C PRO A 102 -0.98 6.72 -15.44
N LEU A 103 -1.04 7.63 -14.47
CA LEU A 103 -0.44 7.46 -13.13
C LEU A 103 -1.02 6.26 -12.36
N ILE A 104 -2.21 5.78 -12.70
CA ILE A 104 -2.78 4.59 -12.07
C ILE A 104 -2.00 3.35 -12.46
N SER A 105 -1.60 3.24 -13.73
CA SER A 105 -0.81 2.11 -14.18
C SER A 105 0.54 2.06 -13.44
N SER A 106 1.22 3.20 -13.29
CA SER A 106 2.47 3.26 -12.52
C SER A 106 2.27 2.98 -11.03
N LEU A 107 1.18 3.48 -10.44
CA LEU A 107 0.80 3.23 -9.05
C LEU A 107 0.58 1.74 -8.80
N VAL A 108 -0.32 1.12 -9.56
CA VAL A 108 -0.73 -0.28 -9.39
C VAL A 108 0.43 -1.23 -9.66
N ILE A 109 1.27 -0.96 -10.67
CA ILE A 109 2.49 -1.75 -10.92
C ILE A 109 3.46 -1.62 -9.75
N SER A 110 3.73 -0.38 -9.30
CA SER A 110 4.67 -0.13 -8.20
C SER A 110 4.22 -0.83 -6.92
N TRP A 111 2.95 -0.67 -6.54
CA TRP A 111 2.36 -1.33 -5.39
C TRP A 111 2.41 -2.85 -5.53
N SER A 112 1.95 -3.40 -6.66
CA SER A 112 1.91 -4.86 -6.85
C SER A 112 3.29 -5.48 -6.73
N ILE A 113 4.32 -4.89 -7.35
CA ILE A 113 5.69 -5.42 -7.23
C ILE A 113 6.17 -5.33 -5.77
N THR A 114 5.97 -4.20 -5.08
CA THR A 114 6.37 -4.08 -3.66
C THR A 114 5.71 -5.13 -2.77
N GLU A 115 4.43 -5.40 -3.02
CA GLU A 115 3.62 -6.31 -2.20
C GLU A 115 3.93 -7.78 -2.50
N ILE A 116 4.07 -8.16 -3.78
CA ILE A 116 4.51 -9.51 -4.19
C ILE A 116 5.82 -9.88 -3.49
N VAL A 117 6.78 -8.97 -3.46
CA VAL A 117 8.08 -9.18 -2.79
C VAL A 117 7.92 -9.31 -1.28
N ARG A 118 7.10 -8.45 -0.68
CA ARG A 118 6.84 -8.43 0.76
C ARG A 118 6.20 -9.73 1.23
N TYR A 119 5.12 -10.15 0.57
CA TYR A 119 4.38 -11.35 0.91
C TYR A 119 5.15 -12.61 0.58
N SER A 120 5.93 -12.63 -0.50
CA SER A 120 6.85 -13.73 -0.78
C SER A 120 7.88 -13.89 0.34
N PHE A 121 8.50 -12.80 0.79
CA PHE A 121 9.45 -12.84 1.90
C PHE A 121 8.80 -13.34 3.21
N PHE A 122 7.63 -12.82 3.58
CA PHE A 122 6.95 -13.23 4.80
C PHE A 122 6.42 -14.67 4.71
N GLY A 123 5.85 -15.07 3.58
CA GLY A 123 5.37 -16.42 3.33
C GLY A 123 6.49 -17.45 3.39
N THR A 124 7.64 -17.19 2.76
CA THR A 124 8.80 -18.09 2.84
C THR A 124 9.40 -18.13 4.24
N LYS A 125 9.48 -16.99 4.93
CA LYS A 125 9.99 -16.93 6.30
C LYS A 125 9.12 -17.72 7.28
N GLU A 126 7.80 -17.58 7.19
CA GLU A 126 6.87 -18.35 8.02
C GLU A 126 6.85 -19.83 7.62
N ALA A 127 6.87 -20.18 6.33
CA ALA A 127 6.87 -21.57 5.89
C ALA A 127 8.16 -22.32 6.30
N PHE A 128 9.33 -21.77 5.99
CA PHE A 128 10.61 -22.47 6.11
C PHE A 128 11.44 -22.04 7.33
N GLY A 129 10.99 -21.03 8.08
CA GLY A 129 11.68 -20.52 9.28
C GLY A 129 12.84 -19.58 8.97
N SER A 130 13.31 -19.58 7.72
CA SER A 130 14.32 -18.66 7.19
C SER A 130 13.90 -18.20 5.79
N ALA A 131 14.30 -16.98 5.42
CA ALA A 131 14.10 -16.46 4.07
C ALA A 131 15.44 -16.48 3.33
N PRO A 132 15.48 -16.89 2.07
CA PRO A 132 16.70 -16.91 1.28
C PRO A 132 17.22 -15.48 1.04
N TYR A 133 18.55 -15.34 0.94
CA TYR A 133 19.23 -14.04 0.86
C TYR A 133 18.74 -13.17 -0.31
N TRP A 134 18.43 -13.78 -1.46
CA TRP A 134 17.95 -13.04 -2.62
C TRP A 134 16.60 -12.34 -2.36
N LEU A 135 15.65 -12.99 -1.67
CA LEU A 135 14.37 -12.36 -1.29
C LEU A 135 14.57 -11.23 -0.28
N LEU A 136 15.49 -11.41 0.66
CA LEU A 136 15.87 -10.37 1.61
C LEU A 136 16.44 -9.16 0.86
N TRP A 137 17.41 -9.40 -0.03
CA TRP A 137 18.04 -8.35 -0.81
C TRP A 137 17.02 -7.60 -1.66
N LEU A 138 16.12 -8.33 -2.31
CA LEU A 138 15.09 -7.79 -3.20
C LEU A 138 14.13 -6.91 -2.39
N ARG A 139 13.65 -7.36 -1.23
CA ARG A 139 12.85 -6.55 -0.30
C ARG A 139 13.52 -5.24 0.11
N TYR A 140 14.83 -5.27 0.38
CA TYR A 140 15.59 -4.09 0.81
C TYR A 140 16.24 -3.32 -0.35
N SER A 141 15.94 -3.65 -1.62
CA SER A 141 16.52 -2.94 -2.77
C SER A 141 15.46 -2.42 -3.73
N THR A 142 14.32 -3.10 -3.86
CA THR A 142 13.23 -2.65 -4.73
C THR A 142 12.61 -1.33 -4.29
N PHE A 143 12.66 -1.00 -3.00
CA PHE A 143 12.17 0.28 -2.51
C PHE A 143 12.92 1.48 -3.11
N LEU A 144 14.17 1.32 -3.59
CA LEU A 144 14.94 2.42 -4.15
C LEU A 144 14.27 3.02 -5.40
N VAL A 145 13.63 2.18 -6.21
CA VAL A 145 12.95 2.59 -7.45
C VAL A 145 11.45 2.70 -7.23
N LEU A 146 10.85 1.71 -6.57
CA LEU A 146 9.39 1.61 -6.45
C LEU A 146 8.79 2.61 -5.46
N TYR A 147 9.58 3.09 -4.48
CA TYR A 147 9.10 4.07 -3.52
C TYR A 147 8.91 5.46 -4.16
N PRO A 148 9.89 6.02 -4.90
CA PRO A 148 9.67 7.25 -5.66
C PRO A 148 8.50 7.16 -6.63
N THR A 149 8.40 6.07 -7.41
CA THR A 149 7.34 5.91 -8.42
C THR A 149 5.96 5.72 -7.79
N GLY A 150 5.88 4.98 -6.68
CA GLY A 150 4.63 4.80 -5.94
C GLY A 150 4.13 6.12 -5.35
N ILE A 151 4.98 6.78 -4.56
CA ILE A 151 4.63 8.04 -3.88
C ILE A 151 4.32 9.17 -4.88
N SER A 152 5.10 9.30 -5.96
CA SER A 152 4.82 10.31 -6.99
C SER A 152 3.46 10.08 -7.64
N SER A 153 3.10 8.81 -7.87
CA SER A 153 1.81 8.44 -8.44
C SER A 153 0.66 8.69 -7.45
N GLU A 154 0.85 8.39 -6.15
CA GLU A 154 -0.14 8.70 -5.10
C GLU A 154 -0.43 10.20 -5.00
N ILE A 155 0.62 11.03 -4.94
CA ILE A 155 0.50 12.49 -4.85
C ILE A 155 -0.14 13.06 -6.12
N GLY A 156 0.30 12.61 -7.29
CA GLY A 156 -0.26 13.04 -8.57
C GLY A 156 -1.75 12.71 -8.69
N MET A 157 -2.16 11.53 -8.19
CA MET A 157 -3.57 11.12 -8.16
C MET A 157 -4.41 11.98 -7.22
N ILE A 158 -3.92 12.26 -6.00
CA ILE A 158 -4.62 13.15 -5.07
C ILE A 158 -4.71 14.56 -5.65
N TYR A 159 -3.62 15.07 -6.24
CA TYR A 159 -3.58 16.39 -6.85
C TYR A 159 -4.58 16.53 -8.01
N ASN A 160 -4.64 15.54 -8.89
CA ASN A 160 -5.60 15.51 -9.99
C ASN A 160 -7.05 15.38 -9.50
N ALA A 161 -7.28 14.79 -8.32
CA ALA A 161 -8.59 14.69 -7.70
C ALA A 161 -9.06 16.00 -7.04
N LEU A 162 -8.15 16.92 -6.67
CA LEU A 162 -8.48 18.19 -5.99
C LEU A 162 -9.54 19.06 -6.70
N PRO A 163 -9.46 19.31 -8.03
CA PRO A 163 -10.50 20.08 -8.71
C PRO A 163 -11.88 19.41 -8.64
N PHE A 164 -11.93 18.09 -8.84
CA PHE A 164 -13.17 17.31 -8.76
C PHE A 164 -13.75 17.25 -7.34
N MET A 165 -12.89 17.19 -6.31
CA MET A 165 -13.30 17.31 -4.90
C MET A 165 -13.98 18.65 -4.62
N LYS A 166 -13.44 19.74 -5.17
CA LYS A 166 -13.95 21.09 -4.96
C LYS A 166 -15.31 21.32 -5.64
N GLU A 167 -15.50 20.75 -6.83
CA GLU A 167 -16.74 20.89 -7.61
C GLU A 167 -17.87 19.99 -7.12
N SER A 168 -17.56 18.72 -6.81
CA SER A 168 -18.57 17.74 -6.40
C SER A 168 -19.11 17.96 -4.99
N GLY A 169 -18.32 18.56 -4.09
CA GLY A 169 -18.68 18.71 -2.68
C GLY A 169 -18.89 17.37 -1.95
N LEU A 170 -18.48 16.25 -2.56
CA LEU A 170 -18.60 14.91 -1.98
C LEU A 170 -17.88 14.86 -0.62
N TYR A 171 -18.53 14.26 0.37
CA TYR A 171 -18.09 14.20 1.77
C TYR A 171 -17.88 15.55 2.48
N SER A 172 -18.40 16.64 1.92
CA SER A 172 -18.31 17.97 2.54
C SER A 172 -19.62 18.32 3.26
N VAL A 173 -19.57 18.43 4.59
CA VAL A 173 -20.73 18.83 5.40
C VAL A 173 -20.70 20.35 5.54
N ARG A 174 -21.44 21.04 4.66
CA ARG A 174 -21.62 22.49 4.75
C ARG A 174 -22.68 22.83 5.77
N MET A 175 -22.30 23.51 6.86
CA MET A 175 -23.27 24.08 7.79
C MET A 175 -23.53 25.57 7.50
N PRO A 176 -24.74 26.11 7.78
CA PRO A 176 -25.10 27.49 7.43
C PRO A 176 -24.39 28.59 8.23
N ASN A 177 -23.68 28.24 9.31
CA ASN A 177 -23.15 29.21 10.26
C ASN A 177 -21.65 29.43 10.10
N LYS A 178 -21.20 30.69 9.94
CA LYS A 178 -19.80 31.09 9.74
C LYS A 178 -18.83 30.69 10.87
N TRP A 179 -19.36 30.34 12.04
CA TRP A 179 -18.59 30.03 13.25
C TRP A 179 -18.48 28.53 13.55
N ASN A 180 -19.09 27.66 12.76
CA ASN A 180 -19.04 26.22 12.98
C ASN A 180 -18.01 25.58 12.04
N PHE A 181 -17.23 24.63 12.58
CA PHE A 181 -16.22 23.89 11.83
C PHE A 181 -16.88 23.10 10.69
N SER A 182 -16.82 23.62 9.47
CA SER A 182 -17.31 22.91 8.28
C SER A 182 -16.24 21.92 7.84
N PHE A 183 -16.60 20.65 7.73
CA PHE A 183 -15.69 19.63 7.23
C PHE A 183 -15.78 19.60 5.70
N ASP A 184 -14.78 20.15 5.01
CA ASP A 184 -14.64 19.97 3.56
C ASP A 184 -13.55 18.95 3.27
N TYR A 185 -13.90 17.98 2.43
CA TYR A 185 -12.99 16.91 2.02
C TYR A 185 -11.75 17.44 1.27
N PHE A 186 -11.90 18.59 0.59
CA PHE A 186 -10.82 19.33 -0.07
C PHE A 186 -9.72 19.79 0.90
N TYR A 187 -10.10 20.40 2.03
CA TYR A 187 -9.11 20.83 3.03
C TYR A 187 -8.43 19.64 3.70
N LEU A 188 -9.15 18.54 3.91
CA LEU A 188 -8.56 17.29 4.40
C LEU A 188 -7.50 16.76 3.41
N ALA A 189 -7.80 16.72 2.11
CA ALA A 189 -6.84 16.27 1.10
C ALA A 189 -5.57 17.14 1.07
N ILE A 190 -5.72 18.46 1.24
CA ILE A 190 -4.57 19.38 1.36
C ILE A 190 -3.75 19.11 2.63
N VAL A 191 -4.40 18.91 3.77
CA VAL A 191 -3.71 18.57 5.02
C VAL A 191 -2.97 17.22 4.90
N VAL A 192 -3.61 16.23 4.28
CA VAL A 192 -2.98 14.93 3.99
C VAL A 192 -1.74 15.14 3.12
N LEU A 193 -1.83 15.88 2.01
CA LEU A 193 -0.68 16.20 1.17
C LEU A 193 0.42 16.94 1.96
N ALA A 194 0.05 17.92 2.78
CA ALA A 194 0.99 18.71 3.58
C ALA A 194 1.73 17.88 4.64
N ILE A 195 1.10 16.83 5.19
CA ILE A 195 1.75 15.87 6.09
C ILE A 195 2.56 14.85 5.30
N TYR A 196 2.07 14.43 4.14
CA TYR A 196 2.68 13.37 3.33
C TYR A 196 4.02 13.82 2.75
N VAL A 197 4.07 15.01 2.14
CA VAL A 197 5.27 15.57 1.50
C VAL A 197 6.52 15.59 2.42
N PRO A 198 6.47 16.12 3.66
CA PRO A 198 7.62 16.09 4.57
C PRO A 198 7.92 14.70 5.15
N GLY A 199 6.93 13.80 5.20
CA GLY A 199 7.12 12.43 5.67
C GLY A 199 7.98 11.55 4.74
N ILE A 200 8.00 11.86 3.45
CA ILE A 200 8.73 11.10 2.40
C ILE A 200 10.24 11.01 2.67
N PRO A 201 10.99 12.12 2.82
CA PRO A 201 12.44 12.04 3.03
C PRO A 201 12.78 11.35 4.36
N HIS A 202 11.95 11.54 5.39
CA HIS A 202 12.14 10.90 6.70
C HIS A 202 12.00 9.37 6.61
N LEU A 203 10.92 8.87 6.00
CA LEU A 203 10.69 7.44 5.82
C LEU A 203 11.71 6.79 4.88
N TYR A 204 12.09 7.49 3.81
CA TYR A 204 13.10 7.00 2.87
C TYR A 204 14.47 6.87 3.54
N GLY A 205 14.89 7.88 4.32
CA GLY A 205 16.13 7.83 5.11
C GLY A 205 16.12 6.68 6.12
N TYR A 206 15.00 6.45 6.79
CA TYR A 206 14.83 5.33 7.70
C TYR A 206 15.02 3.97 7.00
N MET A 207 14.42 3.76 5.82
CA MET A 207 14.57 2.53 5.04
C MET A 207 16.00 2.31 4.55
N LEU A 208 16.71 3.37 4.14
CA LEU A 208 18.14 3.30 3.81
C LEU A 208 18.97 2.83 5.01
N GLY A 209 18.68 3.36 6.20
CA GLY A 209 19.30 2.93 7.45
C GLY A 209 19.03 1.46 7.76
N GLN A 210 17.80 1.00 7.58
CA GLN A 210 17.44 -0.41 7.76
C GLN A 210 18.15 -1.33 6.77
N ARG A 211 18.20 -0.95 5.49
CA ARG A 211 18.93 -1.69 4.45
C ARG A 211 20.39 -1.88 4.85
N LYS A 212 21.08 -0.80 5.25
CA LYS A 212 22.49 -0.87 5.66
C LYS A 212 22.67 -1.82 6.85
N LYS A 213 21.81 -1.72 7.87
CA LYS A 213 21.87 -2.58 9.07
C LYS A 213 21.69 -4.06 8.74
N VAL A 214 20.66 -4.41 7.96
CA VAL A 214 20.33 -5.80 7.67
C VAL A 214 21.36 -6.43 6.73
N LEU A 215 21.73 -5.76 5.63
CA LEU A 215 22.68 -6.31 4.66
C LEU A 215 24.09 -6.45 5.25
N THR A 216 24.52 -5.52 6.11
CA THR A 216 25.82 -5.64 6.79
C THR A 216 25.83 -6.82 7.78
N LYS A 217 24.72 -7.01 8.52
CA LYS A 217 24.61 -8.14 9.46
C LYS A 217 24.63 -9.49 8.76
N THR A 218 23.99 -9.61 7.59
CA THR A 218 23.99 -10.86 6.81
C THR A 218 25.31 -11.11 6.07
N LYS A 219 26.08 -10.07 5.72
CA LYS A 219 27.42 -10.24 5.15
C LYS A 219 28.44 -10.74 6.19
N ASN A 220 28.19 -10.45 7.47
CA ASN A 220 29.06 -10.82 8.58
C ASN A 220 28.62 -12.09 9.32
N ALA A 221 27.55 -12.76 8.87
CA ALA A 221 26.98 -13.98 9.46
C ALA A 221 27.17 -15.16 8.51
#